data_AF-A0A1C6MZA7-F1
#
_entry.id   AF-A0A1C6MZA7-F1
#
_cell.length_a   1.000
_cell.length_b   1.000
_cell.length_c   1.000
_cell.angle_alpha   90.00
_cell.angle_beta   90.00
_cell.angle_gamma   90.00
#
_symmetry.space_group_name_H-M   'P 1'
#
loop_
_entity.id
_entity.type
_entity.pdbx_description
1 polymer ?
#
loop_
_entity_poly.entity_id
_entity_poly.type
_entity_poly.pdbx_seq_one_letter_code
_entity_poly.pdbx_strand_id
1 'polypeptide(L)'
;MKSWTRHAAALATLVVAATVQAAGTVGNTLPPGFPAIEDTSLTDKPLIGFGAAGPVTRTPVILIHGNNDTPFPTACNPYGRVQALAQFLADNGYSTSELWGIGYQGDQCDLPADQTRRSSIAHTSAANVPDLRRFIRAVMAFTGAKQVDIVGHSLGVTIAREWIRQDEAQAMVRRFVAIDGPNHGIINCSPDPANY
;
A
#
# COMPACT_ATOMS: atom_id res chain seq x y z
N MET A 1 -43.11 34.73 -55.59
CA MET A 1 -42.78 34.74 -54.15
C MET A 1 -42.29 33.34 -53.77
N LYS A 2 -40.98 33.16 -53.52
CA LYS A 2 -40.38 31.86 -53.20
C LYS A 2 -40.38 31.66 -51.68
N SER A 3 -41.13 30.67 -51.19
CA SER A 3 -41.16 30.25 -49.78
C SER A 3 -39.87 29.50 -49.45
N TRP A 4 -39.15 29.94 -48.41
CA TRP A 4 -37.98 29.25 -47.84
C TRP A 4 -38.39 28.53 -46.57
N THR A 5 -38.44 27.20 -46.61
CA THR A 5 -38.62 26.34 -45.44
C THR A 5 -37.28 26.16 -44.73
N ARG A 6 -37.10 26.84 -43.60
CA ARG A 6 -35.95 26.66 -42.70
C ARG A 6 -36.12 25.33 -41.95
N HIS A 7 -35.23 24.38 -42.22
CA HIS A 7 -35.13 23.15 -41.44
C HIS A 7 -34.31 23.43 -40.19
N ALA A 8 -34.95 23.41 -39.02
CA ALA A 8 -34.26 23.48 -37.74
C ALA A 8 -33.71 22.08 -37.42
N ALA A 9 -32.39 21.92 -37.48
CA ALA A 9 -31.73 20.70 -37.02
C ALA A 9 -31.68 20.70 -35.49
N ALA A 10 -32.42 19.80 -34.86
CA ALA A 10 -32.32 19.56 -33.43
C ALA A 10 -31.01 18.80 -33.14
N LEU A 11 -30.05 19.48 -32.53
CA LEU A 11 -28.85 18.86 -31.96
C LEU A 11 -29.24 18.13 -30.68
N ALA A 12 -29.42 16.81 -30.77
CA ALA A 12 -29.51 15.95 -29.61
C ALA A 12 -28.11 15.81 -28.98
N THR A 13 -27.87 16.53 -27.88
CA THR A 13 -26.71 16.30 -27.03
C THR A 13 -26.85 14.95 -26.34
N LEU A 14 -26.05 13.96 -26.77
CA LEU A 14 -25.82 12.74 -26.00
C LEU A 14 -25.06 13.10 -24.73
N VAL A 15 -25.76 13.10 -23.60
CA VAL A 15 -25.11 13.01 -22.29
C VAL A 15 -24.62 11.56 -22.16
N VAL A 16 -23.34 11.33 -22.44
CA VAL A 16 -22.70 10.08 -22.05
C VAL A 16 -22.56 10.13 -20.54
N ALA A 17 -23.49 9.49 -19.84
CA ALA A 17 -23.27 9.12 -18.46
C ALA A 17 -22.04 8.20 -18.46
N ALA A 18 -20.88 8.73 -18.07
CA ALA A 18 -19.73 7.92 -17.77
C ALA A 18 -20.15 7.04 -16.59
N THR A 19 -20.55 5.81 -16.87
CA THR A 19 -20.59 4.74 -15.88
C THR A 19 -19.16 4.59 -15.40
N VAL A 20 -18.83 5.26 -14.29
CA VAL A 20 -17.59 5.01 -13.56
C VAL A 20 -17.63 3.53 -13.24
N GLN A 21 -16.80 2.76 -13.93
CA GLN A 21 -16.66 1.33 -13.77
C GLN A 21 -16.57 1.04 -12.27
N ALA A 22 -17.46 0.19 -11.74
CA ALA A 22 -17.28 -0.35 -10.40
C ALA A 22 -15.87 -0.95 -10.33
N ALA A 23 -15.04 -0.39 -9.47
CA ALA A 23 -13.66 -0.80 -9.29
C ALA A 23 -13.61 -2.24 -8.79
N GLY A 24 -12.64 -2.99 -9.27
CA GLY A 24 -12.46 -4.41 -8.93
C GLY A 24 -12.20 -4.63 -7.44
N THR A 25 -12.46 -5.86 -7.00
CA THR A 25 -12.06 -6.35 -5.68
C THR A 25 -10.52 -6.30 -5.55
N VAL A 26 -10.02 -5.71 -4.47
CA VAL A 26 -8.59 -5.73 -4.14
C VAL A 26 -8.18 -7.16 -3.81
N GLY A 27 -7.22 -7.69 -4.56
CA GLY A 27 -6.69 -9.04 -4.38
C GLY A 27 -5.75 -9.16 -3.18
N ASN A 28 -5.19 -10.35 -3.01
CA ASN A 28 -4.19 -10.69 -1.98
C ASN A 28 -2.89 -11.23 -2.59
N THR A 29 -2.62 -10.87 -3.85
CA THR A 29 -1.43 -11.29 -4.59
C THR A 29 -0.81 -10.10 -5.32
N LEU A 30 0.49 -10.20 -5.59
CA LEU A 30 1.18 -9.31 -6.50
C LEU A 30 0.96 -9.80 -7.94
N PRO A 31 0.80 -8.89 -8.92
CA PRO A 31 0.41 -9.27 -10.27
C PRO A 31 1.57 -9.96 -11.02
N PRO A 32 1.28 -10.81 -12.03
CA PRO A 32 2.30 -11.34 -12.91
C PRO A 32 3.18 -10.23 -13.51
N GLY A 33 4.49 -10.47 -13.56
CA GLY A 33 5.48 -9.50 -14.02
C GLY A 33 5.97 -8.53 -12.94
N PHE A 34 5.33 -8.47 -11.78
CA PHE A 34 5.91 -7.81 -10.60
C PHE A 34 7.05 -8.68 -10.05
N PRO A 35 8.22 -8.12 -9.72
CA PRO A 35 9.36 -8.92 -9.27
C PRO A 35 9.07 -9.60 -7.94
N ALA A 36 9.48 -10.87 -7.80
CA ALA A 36 9.56 -11.53 -6.52
C ALA A 36 10.74 -10.92 -5.74
N ILE A 37 10.44 -10.18 -4.67
CA ILE A 37 11.44 -9.55 -3.83
C ILE A 37 11.62 -10.45 -2.61
N GLU A 38 12.84 -10.95 -2.38
CA GLU A 38 13.16 -11.67 -1.14
C GLU A 38 13.02 -10.72 0.07
N ASP A 39 12.43 -11.21 1.15
CA ASP A 39 12.31 -10.52 2.43
C ASP A 39 13.68 -10.46 3.11
N THR A 40 14.11 -9.27 3.52
CA THR A 40 15.47 -9.06 4.07
C THR A 40 15.67 -9.83 5.38
N SER A 41 14.59 -10.05 6.12
CA SER A 41 14.61 -10.62 7.46
C SER A 41 14.21 -12.10 7.51
N LEU A 42 13.60 -12.61 6.43
CA LEU A 42 13.12 -13.97 6.31
C LEU A 42 13.79 -14.69 5.13
N THR A 43 14.83 -15.47 5.44
CA THR A 43 15.61 -16.24 4.46
C THR A 43 14.74 -17.10 3.56
N ASP A 44 15.00 -17.05 2.25
CA ASP A 44 14.31 -17.81 1.20
C ASP A 44 12.79 -17.56 1.12
N LYS A 45 12.29 -16.48 1.74
CA LYS A 45 10.88 -16.10 1.65
C LYS A 45 10.72 -14.82 0.83
N PRO A 46 9.85 -14.79 -0.18
CA PRO A 46 9.49 -13.54 -0.83
C PRO A 46 8.59 -12.69 0.08
N LEU A 47 8.65 -11.37 -0.11
CA LEU A 47 7.64 -10.45 0.39
C LEU A 47 6.26 -10.90 -0.11
N ILE A 48 5.29 -10.93 0.80
CA ILE A 48 3.88 -11.05 0.44
C ILE A 48 3.30 -9.65 0.20
N GLY A 49 2.17 -9.56 -0.48
CA GLY A 49 1.56 -8.26 -0.78
C GLY A 49 0.41 -8.35 -1.76
N PHE A 50 -0.20 -7.20 -2.03
CA PHE A 50 -1.23 -7.06 -3.04
C PHE A 50 -0.95 -5.92 -4.00
N GLY A 51 -1.46 -6.08 -5.23
CA GLY A 51 -1.49 -5.07 -6.27
C GLY A 51 -2.17 -5.64 -7.51
N ALA A 52 -2.35 -4.85 -8.56
CA ALA A 52 -2.91 -5.34 -9.81
C ALA A 52 -2.22 -4.73 -11.03
N ALA A 53 -2.20 -5.48 -12.13
CA ALA A 53 -1.88 -4.93 -13.43
C ALA A 53 -3.10 -4.15 -13.96
N GLY A 54 -2.84 -3.06 -14.67
CA GLY A 54 -3.90 -2.28 -15.31
C GLY A 54 -3.48 -0.83 -15.54
N PRO A 55 -4.35 -0.02 -16.16
CA PRO A 55 -4.11 1.40 -16.35
C PRO A 55 -3.91 2.10 -15.01
N VAL A 56 -2.99 3.06 -14.96
CA VAL A 56 -2.70 3.88 -13.78
C VAL A 56 -2.87 5.34 -14.18
N THR A 57 -3.82 6.03 -13.55
CA THR A 57 -4.16 7.43 -13.83
C THR A 57 -3.89 8.36 -12.65
N ARG A 58 -3.89 7.80 -11.43
CA ARG A 58 -3.51 8.46 -10.18
C ARG A 58 -2.13 8.00 -9.73
N THR A 59 -1.54 8.79 -8.83
CA THR A 59 -0.37 8.38 -8.06
C THR A 59 -0.70 7.10 -7.27
N PRO A 60 0.08 6.01 -7.42
CA PRO A 60 -0.15 4.78 -6.67
C PRO A 60 -0.07 5.00 -5.16
N VAL A 61 -0.95 4.32 -4.43
CA VAL A 61 -0.98 4.31 -2.96
C VAL A 61 -0.29 3.05 -2.46
N ILE A 62 0.70 3.23 -1.58
CA ILE A 62 1.43 2.17 -0.89
C ILE A 62 0.92 2.09 0.55
N LEU A 63 0.30 0.97 0.90
CA LEU A 63 -0.21 0.69 2.24
C LEU A 63 0.78 -0.18 3.01
N ILE A 64 1.14 0.27 4.21
CA ILE A 64 2.18 -0.35 5.05
C ILE A 64 1.54 -0.67 6.41
N HIS A 65 1.45 -1.96 6.73
CA HIS A 65 0.85 -2.44 7.97
C HIS A 65 1.74 -2.19 9.20
N GLY A 66 1.22 -2.49 10.39
CA GLY A 66 1.91 -2.31 11.67
C GLY A 66 2.72 -3.54 12.10
N ASN A 67 3.30 -3.49 13.30
CA ASN A 67 4.03 -4.64 13.86
C ASN A 67 3.07 -5.82 14.13
N ASN A 68 3.49 -7.05 13.83
CA ASN A 68 2.73 -8.28 14.01
C ASN A 68 1.43 -8.36 13.18
N ASP A 69 1.36 -7.56 12.12
CA ASP A 69 0.24 -7.52 11.19
C ASP A 69 0.68 -8.06 9.83
N THR A 70 -0.25 -8.17 8.89
CA THR A 70 -0.02 -8.59 7.50
C THR A 70 -0.70 -7.58 6.56
N PRO A 71 -0.49 -7.63 5.23
CA PRO A 71 -1.21 -6.75 4.31
C PRO A 71 -2.68 -7.18 4.15
N PHE A 72 -2.98 -8.45 4.38
CA PHE A 72 -4.30 -9.11 4.33
C PHE A 72 -4.30 -10.33 5.27
N PRO A 73 -5.46 -10.93 5.60
CA PRO A 73 -5.51 -12.15 6.41
C PRO A 73 -4.76 -13.32 5.76
N THR A 74 -3.88 -13.97 6.53
CA THR A 74 -3.12 -15.15 6.11
C THR A 74 -3.60 -16.40 6.86
N ALA A 75 -3.04 -17.57 6.52
CA ALA A 75 -3.32 -18.80 7.26
C ALA A 75 -2.91 -18.73 8.75
N CYS A 76 -1.95 -17.86 9.09
CA CYS A 76 -1.37 -17.76 10.43
C CYS A 76 -1.66 -16.41 11.12
N ASN A 77 -2.24 -15.44 10.41
CA ASN A 77 -2.61 -14.15 10.95
C ASN A 77 -3.99 -13.71 10.47
N PRO A 78 -5.00 -13.63 11.36
CA PRO A 78 -6.35 -13.17 10.99
C PRO A 78 -6.46 -11.65 10.84
N TYR A 79 -5.38 -10.89 11.10
CA TYR A 79 -5.33 -9.43 10.88
C TYR A 79 -5.16 -9.09 9.39
N GLY A 80 -4.61 -7.93 9.03
CA GLY A 80 -4.49 -7.50 7.64
C GLY A 80 -5.46 -6.42 7.20
N ARG A 81 -5.73 -5.46 8.08
CA ARG A 81 -6.78 -4.43 7.86
C ARG A 81 -6.40 -3.37 6.84
N VAL A 82 -5.13 -3.26 6.44
CA VAL A 82 -4.73 -2.33 5.38
C VAL A 82 -5.36 -2.69 4.03
N GLN A 83 -5.60 -3.97 3.72
CA GLN A 83 -6.37 -4.36 2.52
C GLN A 83 -7.81 -3.81 2.54
N ALA A 84 -8.45 -3.73 3.71
CA ALA A 84 -9.78 -3.15 3.82
C ALA A 84 -9.79 -1.64 3.51
N LEU A 85 -8.73 -0.93 3.90
CA LEU A 85 -8.56 0.47 3.48
C LEU A 85 -8.32 0.59 1.97
N ALA A 86 -7.53 -0.30 1.37
CA ALA A 86 -7.39 -0.34 -0.08
C ALA A 86 -8.75 -0.61 -0.76
N GLN A 87 -9.53 -1.57 -0.26
CA GLN A 87 -10.87 -1.84 -0.80
C GLN A 87 -11.77 -0.61 -0.68
N PHE A 88 -11.75 0.09 0.45
CA PHE A 88 -12.48 1.35 0.60
C PHE A 88 -12.07 2.39 -0.46
N LEU A 89 -10.78 2.53 -0.77
CA LEU A 89 -10.32 3.43 -1.83
C LEU A 89 -10.81 2.97 -3.21
N ALA A 90 -10.79 1.67 -3.49
CA ALA A 90 -11.32 1.11 -4.73
C ALA A 90 -12.81 1.41 -4.89
N ASP A 91 -13.61 1.15 -3.85
CA ASP A 91 -15.04 1.43 -3.81
C ASP A 91 -15.35 2.93 -3.99
N ASN A 92 -14.36 3.80 -3.76
CA ASN A 92 -14.43 5.25 -3.94
C ASN A 92 -13.64 5.76 -5.17
N GLY A 93 -13.43 4.89 -6.17
CA GLY A 93 -13.02 5.29 -7.51
C GLY A 93 -11.54 5.18 -7.83
N TYR A 94 -10.71 4.62 -6.94
CA TYR A 94 -9.36 4.15 -7.29
C TYR A 94 -9.44 2.85 -8.10
N SER A 95 -8.53 2.64 -9.05
CA SER A 95 -8.36 1.32 -9.65
C SER A 95 -7.52 0.42 -8.74
N THR A 96 -7.70 -0.89 -8.81
CA THR A 96 -6.86 -1.85 -8.05
C THR A 96 -5.39 -1.80 -8.50
N SER A 97 -5.10 -1.35 -9.73
CA SER A 97 -3.74 -1.09 -10.23
C SER A 97 -3.07 0.14 -9.60
N GLU A 98 -3.85 0.99 -8.92
CA GLU A 98 -3.36 2.16 -8.18
C GLU A 98 -3.15 1.85 -6.68
N LEU A 99 -3.46 0.65 -6.20
CA LEU A 99 -3.49 0.29 -4.78
C LEU A 99 -2.57 -0.89 -4.49
N TRP A 100 -1.57 -0.67 -3.63
CA TRP A 100 -0.50 -1.63 -3.37
C TRP A 100 -0.27 -1.79 -1.87
N GLY A 101 -0.11 -3.04 -1.41
CA GLY A 101 0.19 -3.33 -0.01
C GLY A 101 1.38 -4.25 0.12
N ILE A 102 2.27 -3.96 1.06
CA ILE A 102 3.48 -4.74 1.35
C ILE A 102 3.31 -5.52 2.66
N GLY A 103 3.72 -6.79 2.66
CA GLY A 103 3.88 -7.62 3.85
C GLY A 103 5.33 -7.91 4.14
N TYR A 104 5.95 -7.06 4.96
CA TYR A 104 7.39 -7.05 5.24
C TYR A 104 7.78 -7.93 6.44
N GLN A 105 6.83 -8.57 7.11
CA GLN A 105 7.09 -9.50 8.22
C GLN A 105 6.64 -10.93 7.84
N GLY A 106 6.51 -11.22 6.55
CA GLY A 106 5.96 -12.49 6.05
C GLY A 106 4.52 -12.77 6.50
N ASP A 107 4.16 -14.05 6.52
CA ASP A 107 2.81 -14.55 6.84
C ASP A 107 2.53 -14.73 8.33
N GLN A 108 3.54 -14.47 9.18
CA GLN A 108 3.52 -14.64 10.64
C GLN A 108 3.39 -16.09 11.13
N CYS A 109 3.63 -17.09 10.27
CA CYS A 109 3.52 -18.50 10.65
C CYS A 109 4.60 -18.99 11.63
N ASP A 110 5.63 -18.19 11.87
CA ASP A 110 6.67 -18.50 12.85
C ASP A 110 6.32 -18.05 14.28
N LEU A 111 5.39 -17.10 14.44
CA LEU A 111 4.97 -16.61 15.75
C LEU A 111 4.30 -17.69 16.61
N PRO A 112 3.38 -18.55 16.10
CA PRO A 112 2.77 -19.60 16.91
C PRO A 112 3.79 -20.55 17.54
N ALA A 113 4.92 -20.79 16.86
CA ALA A 113 6.00 -21.62 17.38
C ALA A 113 6.85 -20.90 18.42
N ASP A 114 7.01 -19.57 18.30
CA ASP A 114 7.81 -18.76 19.22
C ASP A 114 7.30 -17.31 19.28
N GLN A 115 6.60 -16.97 20.36
CA GLN A 115 6.04 -15.63 20.56
C GLN A 115 7.10 -14.55 20.78
N THR A 116 8.33 -14.90 21.18
CA THR A 116 9.41 -13.92 21.39
C THR A 116 9.84 -13.26 20.08
N ARG A 117 9.52 -13.89 18.95
CA ARG A 117 9.80 -13.36 17.61
C ARG A 117 9.08 -12.07 17.29
N ARG A 118 7.98 -11.75 17.97
CA ARG A 118 7.23 -10.47 17.86
C ARG A 118 8.07 -9.23 18.17
N SER A 119 9.22 -9.43 18.83
CA SER A 119 10.22 -8.41 19.15
C SER A 119 11.61 -8.72 18.58
N SER A 120 11.70 -9.65 17.62
CA SER A 120 12.97 -9.98 16.97
C SER A 120 13.41 -8.94 15.94
N ILE A 121 14.59 -9.13 15.35
CA ILE A 121 15.16 -8.24 14.32
C ILE A 121 14.19 -8.05 13.14
N ALA A 122 13.50 -9.12 12.71
CA ALA A 122 12.49 -9.07 11.63
C ALA A 122 11.33 -8.12 11.92
N HIS A 123 11.12 -7.76 13.20
CA HIS A 123 10.06 -6.86 13.64
C HIS A 123 10.53 -5.41 13.88
N THR A 124 11.75 -5.05 13.42
CA THR A 124 12.32 -3.71 13.59
C THR A 124 12.19 -2.84 12.32
N SER A 125 12.23 -1.51 12.47
CA SER A 125 12.28 -0.65 11.27
C SER A 125 13.56 -0.86 10.46
N ALA A 126 14.69 -1.10 11.12
CA ALA A 126 15.98 -1.28 10.46
C ALA A 126 16.00 -2.46 9.47
N ALA A 127 15.40 -3.59 9.86
CA ALA A 127 15.32 -4.77 8.99
C ALA A 127 14.42 -4.57 7.77
N ASN A 128 13.37 -3.74 7.91
CA ASN A 128 12.27 -3.67 6.94
C ASN A 128 12.33 -2.46 5.99
N VAL A 129 13.17 -1.46 6.27
CA VAL A 129 13.41 -0.34 5.35
C VAL A 129 13.95 -0.80 3.98
N PRO A 130 14.91 -1.75 3.89
CA PRO A 130 15.35 -2.30 2.61
C PRO A 130 14.22 -2.93 1.80
N ASP A 131 13.29 -3.64 2.45
CA ASP A 131 12.14 -4.26 1.80
C ASP A 131 11.17 -3.23 1.23
N LEU A 132 10.83 -2.21 2.04
CA LEU A 132 9.99 -1.10 1.58
C LEU A 132 10.63 -0.37 0.39
N ARG A 133 11.94 -0.10 0.47
CA ARG A 133 12.71 0.56 -0.61
C ARG A 133 12.58 -0.22 -1.92
N ARG A 134 12.81 -1.53 -1.89
CA ARG A 134 12.73 -2.38 -3.09
C ARG A 134 11.30 -2.48 -3.61
N PHE A 135 10.32 -2.61 -2.71
CA PHE A 135 8.91 -2.67 -3.08
C PHE A 135 8.43 -1.39 -3.76
N ILE A 136 8.70 -0.21 -3.19
CA ILE A 136 8.30 1.08 -3.79
C ILE A 136 8.96 1.26 -5.17
N ARG A 137 10.25 0.95 -5.31
CA ARG A 137 10.93 1.02 -6.61
C ARG A 137 10.29 0.07 -7.63
N ALA A 138 9.93 -1.15 -7.21
CA ALA A 138 9.24 -2.10 -8.07
C ALA A 138 7.85 -1.60 -8.47
N VAL A 139 7.06 -1.02 -7.55
CA VAL A 139 5.76 -0.42 -7.88
C VAL A 139 5.91 0.74 -8.86
N MET A 140 6.85 1.65 -8.63
CA MET A 140 7.10 2.77 -9.53
C MET A 140 7.53 2.30 -10.93
N ALA A 141 8.41 1.30 -11.01
CA ALA A 141 8.82 0.71 -12.28
C ALA A 141 7.67 0.00 -13.00
N PHE A 142 6.86 -0.77 -12.27
CA PHE A 142 5.74 -1.55 -12.81
C PHE A 142 4.59 -0.66 -13.30
N THR A 143 4.33 0.45 -12.61
CA THR A 143 3.24 1.38 -12.94
C THR A 143 3.67 2.54 -13.84
N GLY A 144 4.97 2.78 -13.99
CA GLY A 144 5.51 3.98 -14.64
C GLY A 144 5.34 5.27 -13.83
N ALA A 145 4.89 5.18 -12.57
CA ALA A 145 4.67 6.35 -11.72
C ALA A 145 5.98 7.00 -11.27
N LYS A 146 6.00 8.34 -11.23
CA LYS A 146 7.15 9.13 -10.75
C LYS A 146 7.11 9.42 -9.24
N GLN A 147 5.95 9.23 -8.63
CA GLN A 147 5.73 9.43 -7.21
C GLN A 147 4.80 8.36 -6.67
N VAL A 148 4.76 8.23 -5.35
CA VAL A 148 3.80 7.40 -4.60
C VAL A 148 3.15 8.23 -3.49
N ASP A 149 1.92 7.85 -3.12
CA ASP A 149 1.32 8.22 -1.85
C ASP A 149 1.55 7.07 -0.85
N ILE A 150 1.87 7.39 0.39
CA ILE A 150 2.12 6.39 1.43
C ILE A 150 1.07 6.51 2.52
N VAL A 151 0.49 5.38 2.91
CA VAL A 151 -0.34 5.23 4.10
C VAL A 151 0.32 4.21 5.02
N GLY A 152 0.91 4.69 6.11
CA GLY A 152 1.52 3.83 7.13
C GLY A 152 0.64 3.73 8.37
N HIS A 153 0.55 2.53 8.95
CA HIS A 153 -0.07 2.30 10.25
C HIS A 153 0.98 1.83 11.27
N SER A 154 0.96 2.37 12.50
CA SER A 154 1.82 1.93 13.60
C SER A 154 3.30 1.86 13.17
N LEU A 155 3.97 0.70 13.32
CA LEU A 155 5.36 0.48 12.87
C LEU A 155 5.59 0.84 11.38
N GLY A 156 4.59 0.66 10.51
CA GLY A 156 4.66 1.04 9.10
C GLY A 156 4.93 2.53 8.88
N VAL A 157 4.50 3.39 9.81
CA VAL A 157 4.82 4.82 9.80
C VAL A 157 6.31 5.06 9.99
N THR A 158 6.94 4.42 10.98
CA THR A 158 8.35 4.66 11.28
C THR A 158 9.26 4.04 10.21
N ILE A 159 8.86 2.90 9.63
CA ILE A 159 9.55 2.33 8.46
C ILE A 159 9.52 3.31 7.29
N ALA A 160 8.34 3.86 6.95
CA ALA A 160 8.22 4.83 5.86
C ALA A 160 9.05 6.10 6.10
N ARG A 161 8.99 6.67 7.32
CA ARG A 161 9.78 7.85 7.68
C ARG A 161 11.28 7.59 7.60
N GLU A 162 11.72 6.44 8.07
CA GLU A 162 13.13 6.08 8.05
C GLU A 162 13.61 5.85 6.62
N TRP A 163 12.83 5.20 5.77
CA TRP A 163 13.13 5.09 4.35
C TRP A 163 13.22 6.46 3.67
N ILE A 164 12.23 7.34 3.89
CA ILE A 164 12.23 8.71 3.31
C ILE A 164 13.49 9.47 3.73
N ARG A 165 13.92 9.32 4.98
CA ARG A 165 15.12 9.95 5.52
C ARG A 165 16.41 9.35 4.93
N GLN A 166 16.54 8.02 4.91
CA GLN A 166 17.74 7.33 4.42
C GLN A 166 17.99 7.54 2.93
N ASP A 167 16.92 7.58 2.12
CA ASP A 167 17.00 7.63 0.66
C ASP A 167 16.82 9.04 0.10
N GLU A 168 16.62 10.05 0.95
CA GLU A 168 16.20 11.41 0.55
C GLU A 168 15.00 11.35 -0.43
N ALA A 169 14.02 10.50 -0.08
CA ALA A 169 12.92 10.15 -0.98
C ALA A 169 11.78 11.19 -1.01
N GLN A 170 11.99 12.40 -0.48
CA GLN A 170 10.95 13.43 -0.41
C GLN A 170 10.37 13.76 -1.78
N ALA A 171 11.18 13.76 -2.84
CA ALA A 171 10.71 13.99 -4.21
C ALA A 171 9.85 12.84 -4.78
N MET A 172 10.05 11.62 -4.28
CA MET A 172 9.30 10.42 -4.67
C MET A 172 7.97 10.28 -3.92
N VAL A 173 7.80 10.96 -2.79
CA VAL A 173 6.59 10.86 -1.97
C VAL A 173 5.72 12.10 -2.14
N ARG A 174 4.56 11.94 -2.78
CA ARG A 174 3.60 13.03 -3.00
C ARG A 174 2.80 13.34 -1.73
N ARG A 175 2.33 12.30 -1.04
CA ARG A 175 1.59 12.40 0.23
C ARG A 175 2.05 11.31 1.19
N PHE A 176 2.09 11.65 2.46
CA PHE A 176 2.33 10.69 3.54
C PHE A 176 1.25 10.84 4.61
N VAL A 177 0.48 9.77 4.81
CA VAL A 177 -0.56 9.65 5.83
C VAL A 177 -0.03 8.70 6.91
N ALA A 178 0.16 9.23 8.11
CA ALA A 178 0.64 8.49 9.27
C ALA A 178 -0.52 8.21 10.22
N ILE A 179 -0.85 6.93 10.42
CA ILE A 179 -1.94 6.48 11.29
C ILE A 179 -1.32 5.81 12.52
N ASP A 180 -1.51 6.42 13.69
CA ASP A 180 -1.08 5.87 14.99
C ASP A 180 0.40 5.44 15.04
N GLY A 181 1.27 6.20 14.37
CA GLY A 181 2.70 5.88 14.28
C GLY A 181 3.47 6.28 15.54
N PRO A 182 4.30 5.38 16.12
CA PRO A 182 5.13 5.68 17.29
C PRO A 182 6.38 6.49 16.91
N ASN A 183 6.16 7.69 16.38
CA ASN A 183 7.19 8.57 15.82
C ASN A 183 8.31 8.96 16.79
N HIS A 184 8.07 8.79 18.09
CA HIS A 184 8.98 9.07 19.20
C HIS A 184 9.14 7.87 20.14
N GLY A 185 8.89 6.65 19.63
CA GLY A 185 8.89 5.43 20.42
C GLY A 185 7.56 5.18 21.14
N ILE A 186 7.53 4.09 21.91
CA ILE A 186 6.40 3.69 22.74
C ILE A 186 6.86 3.54 24.19
N ILE A 187 6.01 3.96 25.12
CA ILE A 187 6.31 3.96 26.56
C ILE A 187 6.61 2.56 27.10
N ASN A 188 5.98 1.53 26.53
CA ASN A 188 6.18 0.12 26.90
C ASN A 188 7.60 -0.39 26.65
N CYS A 189 8.42 0.33 25.87
CA CYS A 189 9.83 0.02 25.64
C CYS A 189 10.77 0.92 26.46
N SER A 190 10.22 1.76 27.36
CA SER A 190 11.03 2.60 28.22
C SER A 190 11.71 1.75 29.31
N PRO A 191 13.03 1.87 29.50
CA PRO A 191 13.72 1.21 30.62
C PRO A 191 13.46 1.91 31.96
N ASP A 192 12.82 3.08 31.95
CA ASP A 192 12.55 3.88 33.15
C ASP A 192 11.27 3.38 33.85
N PRO A 193 11.36 2.91 35.12
CA PRO A 193 10.21 2.40 35.88
C PRO A 193 9.08 3.40 36.09
N ALA A 194 9.33 4.72 35.98
CA ALA A 194 8.32 5.76 36.15
C ALA A 194 7.31 5.84 34.98
N ASN A 195 7.54 5.06 33.92
CA ASN A 195 6.73 5.02 32.71
C ASN A 195 5.66 3.90 32.70
N TYR A 196 5.45 3.21 33.83
CA TYR A 196 4.43 2.17 34.04
C TYR A 196 3.39 2.57 35.08
#